data_AF-A0A147JBP4-F1
#
_entry.id   AF-A0A147JBP4-F1
#
_cell.length_a   1.000
_cell.length_b   1.000
_cell.length_c   1.000
_cell.angle_alpha   90.00
_cell.angle_beta   90.00
_cell.angle_gamma   90.00
#
_symmetry.space_group_name_H-M   'P 1'
#
loop_
_entity.id
_entity.type
_entity.pdbx_description
1 polymer ?
#
loop_
_entity_poly.entity_id
_entity_poly.type
_entity_poly.pdbx_seq_one_letter_code
_entity_poly.pdbx_strand_id
1 'polypeptide(L)'
;MTNAMNRHALSDSAHAAGAGQTADQLHCPDRSTWDAADTKLQAELARDQVIDARYKAAKADGTLTPEFEREWSDSTLPLSDAEWALFETDAPDLAAIDWKLQFLADHHLLEDQHVSQLRADVARLSSVEGR
;
A
#
# COMPACT_ATOMS: atom_id res chain seq x y z
N MET A 1 -43.74 -57.67 4.30
CA MET A 1 -42.96 -56.80 3.40
C MET A 1 -43.73 -55.49 3.23
N THR A 2 -43.24 -54.44 3.89
CA THR A 2 -43.13 -53.01 3.47
C THR A 2 -43.83 -52.60 2.16
N ASN A 3 -44.43 -51.42 1.97
CA ASN A 3 -44.33 -50.15 2.68
C ASN A 3 -45.45 -49.17 2.25
N ALA A 4 -45.81 -48.29 3.19
CA ALA A 4 -46.19 -46.88 3.07
C ALA A 4 -47.21 -46.38 2.02
N MET A 5 -48.39 -46.01 2.55
CA MET A 5 -49.05 -44.75 2.21
C MET A 5 -48.14 -43.57 2.59
N ASN A 6 -47.96 -42.59 1.69
CA ASN A 6 -48.04 -41.19 2.10
C ASN A 6 -48.28 -40.27 0.90
N ARG A 7 -49.48 -39.68 0.85
CA ARG A 7 -49.77 -38.46 0.10
C ARG A 7 -49.46 -37.28 1.01
N HIS A 8 -48.58 -36.39 0.58
CA HIS A 8 -48.67 -34.98 0.92
C HIS A 8 -48.26 -34.16 -0.29
N ALA A 9 -49.23 -33.41 -0.80
CA ALA A 9 -49.02 -32.35 -1.76
C ALA A 9 -48.80 -31.03 -0.99
N LEU A 10 -48.12 -30.11 -1.68
CA LEU A 10 -48.06 -28.66 -1.44
C LEU A 10 -47.20 -28.19 -0.26
N SER A 11 -46.01 -27.71 -0.59
CA SER A 11 -45.67 -26.33 -0.24
C SER A 11 -44.63 -25.82 -1.22
N ASP A 12 -45.01 -24.78 -1.96
CA ASP A 12 -44.08 -23.85 -2.60
C ASP A 12 -43.04 -23.41 -1.55
N SER A 13 -41.78 -23.76 -1.79
CA SER A 13 -40.65 -23.09 -1.15
C SER A 13 -39.90 -22.35 -2.25
N ALA A 14 -40.28 -21.08 -2.38
CA ALA A 14 -39.46 -19.95 -2.81
C ALA A 14 -37.96 -20.28 -2.74
N HIS A 15 -37.20 -20.13 -3.83
CA HIS A 15 -36.54 -18.85 -4.14
C HIS A 15 -36.28 -17.99 -2.89
N ALA A 16 -35.45 -18.49 -1.99
CA ALA A 16 -34.50 -17.66 -1.25
C ALA A 16 -33.13 -18.05 -1.83
N ALA A 17 -32.64 -17.40 -2.90
CA ALA A 17 -32.03 -16.08 -2.79
C ALA A 17 -31.36 -15.95 -1.41
N GLY A 18 -30.37 -16.82 -1.16
CA GLY A 18 -29.40 -16.59 -0.10
C GLY A 18 -28.85 -15.20 -0.34
N ALA A 19 -29.21 -14.30 0.57
CA ALA A 19 -28.95 -12.88 0.51
C ALA A 19 -27.55 -12.65 -0.03
N GLY A 20 -27.47 -11.87 -1.11
CA GLY A 20 -26.19 -11.32 -1.55
C GLY A 20 -25.51 -10.75 -0.32
N GLN A 21 -24.26 -11.17 -0.09
CA GLN A 21 -23.35 -10.33 0.66
C GLN A 21 -23.42 -8.98 -0.04
N THR A 22 -24.11 -8.03 0.59
CA THR A 22 -24.10 -6.65 0.15
C THR A 22 -22.63 -6.26 0.09
N ALA A 23 -22.22 -5.57 -0.97
CA ALA A 23 -20.84 -5.10 -1.16
C ALA A 23 -20.28 -4.34 0.07
N ASP A 24 -21.14 -3.91 1.00
CA ASP A 24 -20.83 -3.37 2.32
C ASP A 24 -20.18 -4.34 3.34
N GLN A 25 -20.04 -5.64 3.04
CA GLN A 25 -19.29 -6.58 3.89
C GLN A 25 -17.89 -6.93 3.36
N LEU A 26 -17.40 -6.21 2.34
CA LEU A 26 -15.97 -6.20 2.07
C LEU A 26 -15.28 -5.64 3.31
N HIS A 27 -14.66 -6.54 4.08
CA HIS A 27 -13.75 -6.18 5.16
C HIS A 27 -12.62 -5.38 4.54
N CYS A 28 -12.75 -4.05 4.50
CA CYS A 28 -11.62 -3.19 4.20
C CYS A 28 -10.59 -3.44 5.31
N PRO A 29 -9.40 -3.94 4.97
CA PRO A 29 -8.36 -4.16 5.97
C PRO A 29 -8.06 -2.84 6.68
N ASP A 30 -7.84 -2.89 7.99
CA ASP A 30 -7.45 -1.69 8.75
C ASP A 30 -6.11 -1.17 8.22
N ARG A 31 -6.11 0.08 7.76
CA ARG A 31 -4.95 0.76 7.17
C ARG A 31 -4.32 1.79 8.11
N SER A 32 -4.86 1.99 9.31
CA SER A 32 -4.53 3.15 10.14
C SER A 32 -3.04 3.29 10.46
N THR A 33 -2.33 2.19 10.72
CA THR A 33 -0.88 2.19 10.97
C THR A 33 -0.07 2.50 9.72
N TRP A 34 -0.47 1.91 8.58
CA TRP A 34 0.14 2.16 7.28
C TRP A 34 -0.02 3.62 6.86
N ASP A 35 -1.24 4.16 6.95
CA ASP A 35 -1.55 5.54 6.57
C ASP A 35 -0.81 6.55 7.48
N ALA A 36 -0.61 6.23 8.75
CA ALA A 36 0.20 7.05 9.66
C ALA A 36 1.69 7.07 9.27
N ALA A 37 2.24 5.91 8.90
CA ALA A 37 3.62 5.81 8.43
C ALA A 37 3.82 6.51 7.08
N ASP A 38 2.86 6.38 6.14
CA ASP A 38 2.88 7.09 4.86
C ASP A 38 2.78 8.60 5.07
N THR A 39 1.88 9.06 5.94
CA THR A 39 1.77 10.48 6.31
C THR A 39 3.11 11.02 6.84
N LYS A 40 3.83 10.25 7.67
CA LYS A 40 5.15 10.63 8.16
C LYS A 40 6.17 10.71 7.03
N LEU A 41 6.20 9.73 6.13
CA LEU A 41 7.07 9.75 4.95
C LEU A 41 6.81 10.97 4.07
N GLN A 42 5.55 11.28 3.76
CA GLN A 42 5.19 12.46 2.96
C GLN A 42 5.66 13.77 3.63
N ALA A 43 5.57 13.86 4.96
CA ALA A 43 6.06 15.02 5.71
C ALA A 43 7.59 15.16 5.63
N GLU A 44 8.33 14.07 5.77
CA GLU A 44 9.81 14.08 5.67
C GLU A 44 10.29 14.34 4.24
N LEU A 45 9.61 13.79 3.22
CA LEU A 45 9.87 14.10 1.81
C LEU A 45 9.67 15.59 1.52
N ALA A 46 8.56 16.17 2.00
CA ALA A 46 8.30 17.59 1.81
C ALA A 46 9.36 18.47 2.52
N ARG A 47 9.80 18.06 3.72
CA ARG A 47 10.88 18.75 4.45
C ARG A 47 12.21 18.66 3.69
N ASP A 48 12.59 17.48 3.24
CA ASP A 48 13.84 17.24 2.50
C ASP A 48 13.88 18.05 1.19
N GLN A 49 12.79 18.07 0.44
CA GLN A 49 12.69 18.87 -0.80
C GLN A 49 12.94 20.37 -0.57
N VAL A 50 12.44 20.93 0.54
CA VAL A 50 12.68 22.33 0.90
C VAL A 50 14.15 22.56 1.25
N ILE A 51 14.77 21.64 2.00
CA ILE A 51 16.19 21.72 2.37
C ILE A 51 17.08 21.59 1.13
N ASP A 52 16.81 20.62 0.26
CA ASP A 52 17.53 20.42 -1.00
C ASP A 52 17.39 21.62 -1.95
N ALA A 53 16.20 22.22 -2.07
CA ALA A 53 16.00 23.43 -2.85
C ALA A 53 16.81 24.61 -2.31
N ARG A 54 16.83 24.81 -0.99
CA ARG A 54 17.63 25.85 -0.33
C ARG A 54 19.13 25.62 -0.54
N TYR A 55 19.59 24.37 -0.37
CA TYR A 55 20.97 23.97 -0.62
C TYR A 55 21.39 24.25 -2.07
N LYS A 56 20.57 23.85 -3.05
CA LYS A 56 20.82 24.09 -4.48
C LYS A 56 20.87 25.57 -4.82
N ALA A 57 19.99 26.38 -4.24
CA ALA A 57 20.00 27.84 -4.42
C ALA A 57 21.29 28.47 -3.87
N ALA A 58 21.65 28.15 -2.62
CA ALA A 58 22.85 28.67 -1.97
C ALA A 58 24.15 28.21 -2.68
N LYS A 59 24.15 27.01 -3.24
CA LYS A 59 25.26 26.50 -4.05
C LYS A 59 25.37 27.25 -5.39
N ALA A 60 24.24 27.60 -6.00
CA ALA A 60 24.21 28.27 -7.30
C ALA A 60 24.61 29.75 -7.22
N ASP A 61 24.22 30.44 -6.15
CA ASP A 61 24.55 31.86 -5.94
C ASP A 61 25.87 32.10 -5.18
N GLY A 62 26.52 31.02 -4.73
CA GLY A 62 27.79 31.07 -4.01
C GLY A 62 27.68 31.46 -2.54
N THR A 63 26.47 31.42 -1.96
CA THR A 63 26.21 31.72 -0.54
C THR A 63 26.18 30.48 0.37
N LEU A 64 26.58 29.31 -0.15
CA LEU A 64 26.61 28.07 0.62
C LEU A 64 27.50 28.20 1.87
N THR A 65 26.93 27.92 3.04
CA THR A 65 27.65 27.91 4.33
C THR A 65 27.76 26.49 4.89
N PRO A 66 28.71 26.24 5.83
CA PRO A 66 28.82 24.95 6.50
C PRO A 66 27.54 24.51 7.23
N GLU A 67 26.72 25.47 7.68
CA GLU A 67 25.43 25.21 8.32
C GLU A 67 24.42 24.63 7.33
N PHE A 68 24.36 25.15 6.09
CA PHE A 68 23.50 24.57 5.05
C PHE A 68 23.97 23.21 4.58
N GLU A 69 25.30 22.99 4.46
CA GLU A 69 25.84 21.67 4.16
C GLU A 69 25.47 20.64 5.24
N ARG A 70 25.55 21.04 6.51
CA ARG A 70 25.14 20.18 7.63
C ARG A 70 23.65 19.92 7.63
N GLU A 71 22.82 20.95 7.47
CA GLU A 71 21.35 20.81 7.42
C GLU A 71 20.91 19.86 6.30
N TRP A 72 21.53 19.97 5.11
CA TRP A 72 21.28 19.07 3.98
C TRP A 72 21.79 17.65 4.20
N SER A 73 22.98 17.49 4.80
CA SER A 73 23.47 16.16 5.16
C SER A 73 22.55 15.48 6.19
N ASP A 74 22.15 16.22 7.23
CA ASP A 74 21.34 15.71 8.34
C ASP A 74 19.87 15.46 7.93
N SER A 75 19.40 16.00 6.80
CA SER A 75 18.03 15.77 6.33
C SER A 75 17.78 14.35 5.83
N THR A 76 18.83 13.65 5.39
CA THR A 76 18.76 12.30 4.82
C THR A 76 18.34 11.23 5.82
N LEU A 77 18.76 11.35 7.09
CA LEU A 77 18.50 10.34 8.11
C LEU A 77 17.01 10.26 8.48
N PRO A 78 16.31 11.37 8.82
CA PRO A 78 14.88 11.30 9.12
C PRO A 78 14.03 10.83 7.93
N LEU A 79 14.43 11.16 6.68
CA LEU A 79 13.77 10.64 5.49
C LEU A 79 13.92 9.12 5.41
N SER A 80 15.16 8.62 5.52
CA SER A 80 15.46 7.18 5.51
C SER A 80 14.70 6.44 6.63
N ASP A 81 14.64 7.02 7.83
CA ASP A 81 13.92 6.45 8.97
C ASP A 81 12.41 6.37 8.70
N ALA A 82 11.83 7.37 8.02
CA ALA A 82 10.42 7.35 7.66
C ALA A 82 10.11 6.35 6.53
N GLU A 83 10.99 6.26 5.52
CA GLU A 83 10.91 5.25 4.45
C GLU A 83 10.94 3.84 5.01
N TRP A 84 11.91 3.55 5.89
CA TRP A 84 12.02 2.24 6.54
C TRP A 84 10.84 1.94 7.46
N ALA A 85 10.36 2.91 8.25
CA ALA A 85 9.20 2.70 9.11
C ALA A 85 7.93 2.34 8.32
N LEU A 86 7.71 2.97 7.16
CA LEU A 86 6.61 2.59 6.27
C LEU A 86 6.83 1.20 5.69
N PHE A 87 8.05 0.90 5.23
CA PHE A 87 8.36 -0.42 4.68
C PHE A 87 8.18 -1.57 5.69
N GLU A 88 8.54 -1.36 6.97
CA GLU A 88 8.37 -2.33 8.05
C GLU A 88 6.91 -2.49 8.50
N THR A 89 6.05 -1.51 8.24
CA THR A 89 4.62 -1.61 8.58
C THR A 89 3.94 -2.64 7.68
N ASP A 90 3.06 -3.50 8.20
CA ASP A 90 2.39 -4.51 7.36
C ASP A 90 1.53 -3.85 6.26
N ALA A 91 1.65 -4.35 5.03
CA ALA A 91 0.88 -3.83 3.90
C ALA A 91 -0.58 -4.30 4.00
N PRO A 92 -1.56 -3.39 4.08
CA PRO A 92 -2.96 -3.77 4.31
C PRO A 92 -3.67 -4.28 3.05
N ASP A 93 -3.23 -3.86 1.85
CA ASP A 93 -3.89 -4.20 0.58
C ASP A 93 -2.90 -4.31 -0.60
N LEU A 94 -3.42 -4.68 -1.77
CA LEU A 94 -2.62 -4.86 -2.99
C LEU A 94 -1.92 -3.58 -3.45
N ALA A 95 -2.51 -2.40 -3.23
CA ALA A 95 -1.88 -1.12 -3.61
C ALA A 95 -0.67 -0.82 -2.72
N ALA A 96 -0.77 -1.08 -1.41
CA ALA A 96 0.35 -0.98 -0.49
C ALA A 96 1.48 -1.98 -0.82
N ILE A 97 1.13 -3.18 -1.29
CA ILE A 97 2.12 -4.16 -1.76
C ILE A 97 2.84 -3.67 -3.02
N ASP A 98 2.12 -3.13 -4.03
CA ASP A 98 2.77 -2.59 -5.23
C ASP A 98 3.74 -1.46 -4.89
N TRP A 99 3.39 -0.58 -3.94
CA TRP A 99 4.28 0.47 -3.45
C TRP A 99 5.58 -0.12 -2.85
N LYS A 100 5.49 -1.14 -1.99
CA LYS A 100 6.68 -1.79 -1.41
C LYS A 100 7.57 -2.43 -2.47
N LEU A 101 6.97 -3.05 -3.49
CA LEU A 101 7.71 -3.65 -4.60
C LEU A 101 8.45 -2.58 -5.43
N GLN A 102 7.80 -1.42 -5.66
CA GLN A 102 8.42 -0.28 -6.31
C GLN A 102 9.60 0.25 -5.49
N PHE A 103 9.44 0.42 -4.17
CA PHE A 103 10.52 0.83 -3.27
C PHE A 103 11.73 -0.11 -3.35
N LEU A 104 11.50 -1.43 -3.29
CA LEU A 104 12.60 -2.41 -3.41
C LEU A 104 13.33 -2.33 -4.76
N ALA A 105 12.60 -2.02 -5.84
CA ALA A 105 13.15 -1.88 -7.18
C ALA A 105 14.01 -0.62 -7.32
N ASP A 106 13.51 0.53 -6.85
CA ASP A 106 14.20 1.82 -6.94
C ASP A 106 15.51 1.83 -6.13
N HIS A 107 15.59 0.99 -5.08
CA HIS A 107 16.77 0.84 -4.23
C HIS A 107 17.64 -0.39 -4.59
N HIS A 108 17.34 -1.11 -5.67
CA HIS A 108 18.07 -2.31 -6.10
C HIS A 108 18.20 -3.40 -5.03
N LEU A 109 17.21 -3.49 -4.13
CA LEU A 109 17.16 -4.47 -3.04
C LEU A 109 16.50 -5.79 -3.46
N LEU A 110 15.89 -5.83 -4.63
CA LEU A 110 15.32 -7.03 -5.25
C LEU A 110 15.70 -7.06 -6.73
N GLU A 111 16.00 -8.25 -7.26
CA GLU A 111 16.31 -8.40 -8.69
C GLU A 111 15.11 -7.99 -9.57
N ASP A 112 15.38 -7.22 -10.63
CA ASP A 112 14.37 -6.66 -11.53
C ASP A 112 13.39 -7.71 -12.08
N GLN A 113 13.87 -8.93 -12.35
CA GLN A 113 13.06 -10.04 -12.83
C GLN A 113 11.98 -10.46 -11.82
N HIS A 114 12.31 -10.45 -10.52
CA HIS A 114 11.39 -10.83 -9.44
C HIS A 114 10.41 -9.70 -9.13
N VAL A 115 10.86 -8.44 -9.14
CA VAL A 115 9.97 -7.28 -9.03
C VAL A 115 8.92 -7.31 -10.14
N SER A 116 9.35 -7.50 -11.38
CA SER A 116 8.44 -7.49 -12.55
C SER A 116 7.38 -8.58 -12.47
N GLN A 117 7.77 -9.80 -12.06
CA GLN A 117 6.83 -10.90 -11.87
C GLN A 117 5.82 -10.62 -10.74
N LEU A 118 6.29 -10.16 -9.59
CA LEU A 118 5.42 -9.86 -8.45
C LEU A 118 4.43 -8.73 -8.74
N ARG A 119 4.86 -7.68 -9.45
CA ARG A 119 3.97 -6.60 -9.89
C ARG A 119 2.92 -7.09 -10.88
N ALA A 120 3.31 -7.96 -11.83
CA ALA A 120 2.36 -8.58 -12.73
C ALA A 120 1.32 -9.43 -11.98
N ASP A 121 1.72 -10.10 -10.89
CA ASP A 121 0.83 -10.88 -10.04
C ASP A 121 -0.13 -9.99 -9.25
N VAL A 122 0.37 -8.91 -8.65
CA VAL A 122 -0.46 -7.90 -7.96
C VAL A 122 -1.47 -7.27 -8.91
N ALA A 123 -1.06 -6.88 -10.12
CA ALA A 123 -1.95 -6.33 -11.14
C ALA A 123 -3.03 -7.33 -11.56
N ARG A 124 -2.67 -8.61 -11.70
CA ARG A 124 -3.61 -9.68 -12.01
C ARG A 124 -4.65 -9.84 -10.91
N LEU A 125 -4.23 -9.89 -9.65
CA LEU A 125 -5.13 -10.01 -8.49
C LEU A 125 -6.08 -8.81 -8.39
N SER A 126 -5.55 -7.60 -8.59
CA SER A 126 -6.34 -6.36 -8.60
C SER A 126 -7.40 -6.33 -9.72
N SER A 127 -7.10 -6.94 -10.87
CA SER A 127 -8.05 -7.04 -12.00
C SER A 127 -9.14 -8.11 -11.82
N VAL A 128 -8.94 -9.06 -10.89
CA VAL A 128 -9.88 -10.13 -10.58
C VAL A 128 -10.89 -9.68 -9.52
N GLU A 129 -10.49 -8.82 -8.58
CA GLU A 129 -11.38 -8.22 -7.57
C GLU A 129 -12.36 -7.18 -8.16
N GLY A 130 -12.12 -6.69 -9.38
CA GLY A 130 -12.99 -5.75 -10.09
C GLY A 130 -14.10 -6.37 -10.95
N ARG A 131 -14.36 -7.69 -10.86
CA ARG A 131 -15.43 -8.41 -11.59
C ARG A 131 -16.43 -9.06 -10.66
#